data_AF-A0A353N8B5-F1
#
_entry.id   AF-A0A353N8B5-F1
#
_cell.length_a   1.000
_cell.length_b   1.000
_cell.length_c   1.000
_cell.angle_alpha   90.00
_cell.angle_beta   90.00
_cell.angle_gamma   90.00
#
_symmetry.space_group_name_H-M   'P 1'
#
loop_
_entity.id
_entity.type
_entity.pdbx_description
1 polymer ?
#
loop_
_entity_poly.entity_id
_entity_poly.type
_entity_poly.pdbx_seq_one_letter_code
_entity_poly.pdbx_strand_id
1 'polypeptide(L)'
;MILSENTLIFKLRSLVRKDEKTVLKEAIYHESFGVNAYPLSADTINLRLRTAKNDIQECYVYYIEKYDFTPNLLWKKMSYFVHDDYFAYFTVAITLTSKRFKYFFKLIDHNGEELFYVADRFDHNFPENTLYGGYFQFPYINDDDLPEYPT
;
A
#
# COMPACT_ATOMS: atom_id res chain seq x y z
N MET A 1 -37.59 29.09 6.10
CA MET A 1 -36.83 28.02 6.75
C MET A 1 -35.36 28.37 6.59
N ILE A 2 -34.80 29.07 7.59
CA ILE A 2 -33.45 29.63 7.53
C ILE A 2 -32.51 28.48 7.90
N LEU A 3 -31.67 28.03 6.97
CA LEU A 3 -30.62 27.06 7.27
C LEU A 3 -29.74 27.65 8.37
N SER A 4 -29.49 26.89 9.44
CA SER A 4 -28.68 27.35 10.57
C SER A 4 -27.30 27.78 10.07
N GLU A 5 -26.74 28.86 10.63
CA GLU A 5 -25.40 29.36 10.28
C GLU A 5 -24.33 28.24 10.36
N ASN A 6 -24.53 27.26 11.24
CA ASN A 6 -23.68 26.07 11.34
C ASN A 6 -23.65 25.20 10.08
N THR A 7 -24.77 25.10 9.35
CA THR A 7 -24.85 24.35 8.10
C THR A 7 -24.12 25.08 6.98
N LEU A 8 -24.18 26.41 6.97
CA LEU A 8 -23.47 27.25 6.01
C LEU A 8 -21.97 27.26 6.29
N ILE A 9 -21.55 27.28 7.56
CA ILE A 9 -20.13 27.15 7.97
C ILE A 9 -19.58 25.76 7.59
N PHE A 10 -20.33 24.68 7.78
CA PHE A 10 -19.91 23.34 7.33
C PHE A 10 -19.77 23.26 5.82
N LYS A 11 -20.70 23.86 5.08
CA LYS A 11 -20.67 23.89 3.61
C LYS A 11 -19.55 24.81 3.08
N LEU A 12 -19.27 25.92 3.76
CA LEU A 12 -18.11 26.79 3.47
C LEU A 12 -16.79 26.08 3.78
N ARG A 13 -16.70 25.31 4.87
CA ARG A 13 -15.51 24.48 5.17
C ARG A 13 -15.26 23.42 4.10
N SER A 14 -16.31 22.82 3.52
CA SER A 14 -16.16 21.93 2.36
C SER A 14 -15.75 22.64 1.06
N LEU A 15 -15.95 23.96 0.96
CA LEU A 15 -15.64 24.78 -0.22
C LEU A 15 -14.29 25.52 -0.12
N VAL A 16 -13.62 25.50 1.05
CA VAL A 16 -12.35 26.20 1.33
C VAL A 16 -11.21 25.20 1.61
N ARG A 17 -11.20 24.02 0.98
CA ARG A 17 -9.94 23.24 0.84
C ARG A 17 -9.10 23.80 -0.31
N LYS A 18 -8.62 25.03 -0.14
CA LYS A 18 -7.51 25.58 -0.92
C LYS A 18 -6.27 25.38 -0.06
N ASP A 19 -5.37 24.52 -0.52
CA ASP A 19 -4.05 24.18 0.06
C ASP A 19 -3.96 23.00 1.05
N GLU A 20 -4.91 22.06 1.05
CA GLU A 20 -4.63 20.69 1.54
C GLU A 20 -4.03 19.89 0.39
N LYS A 21 -2.71 19.67 0.43
CA LYS A 21 -2.03 18.77 -0.52
C LYS A 21 -2.63 17.37 -0.35
N THR A 22 -3.47 16.99 -1.31
CA THR A 22 -4.04 15.64 -1.39
C THR A 22 -3.00 14.70 -2.00
N VAL A 23 -2.96 13.45 -1.53
CA VAL A 23 -2.06 12.41 -2.06
C VAL A 23 -2.18 12.29 -3.59
N LEU A 24 -1.04 12.38 -4.28
CA LEU A 24 -0.90 12.25 -5.73
C LEU A 24 -0.97 10.77 -6.14
N LYS A 25 -2.18 10.31 -6.46
CA LYS A 25 -2.47 8.90 -6.77
C LYS A 25 -1.71 8.41 -8.00
N GLU A 26 -1.51 9.28 -8.99
CA GLU A 26 -0.72 9.03 -10.20
C GLU A 26 0.77 8.76 -9.94
N ALA A 27 1.30 9.18 -8.79
CA ALA A 27 2.68 8.92 -8.41
C ALA A 27 2.84 7.57 -7.67
N ILE A 28 1.74 7.01 -7.15
CA ILE A 28 1.73 5.71 -6.48
C ILE A 28 1.83 4.60 -7.52
N TYR A 29 2.80 3.71 -7.35
CA TYR A 29 2.98 2.60 -8.29
C TYR A 29 3.60 1.38 -7.62
N HIS A 30 3.02 0.23 -7.95
CA HIS A 30 3.51 -1.09 -7.61
C HIS A 30 3.06 -2.08 -8.70
N GLU A 31 3.90 -3.10 -8.93
CA GLU A 31 3.56 -4.25 -9.74
C GLU A 31 4.08 -5.50 -9.01
N SER A 32 3.34 -6.61 -9.05
CA SER A 32 3.70 -7.85 -8.36
C SER A 32 4.81 -8.63 -9.07
N PHE A 33 5.80 -7.93 -9.62
CA PHE A 33 6.91 -8.47 -10.39
C PHE A 33 8.13 -7.53 -10.36
N GLY A 34 9.30 -8.06 -10.73
CA GLY A 34 10.50 -7.29 -11.00
C GLY A 34 11.03 -6.59 -9.75
N VAL A 35 11.53 -5.35 -9.91
CA VAL A 35 12.11 -4.57 -8.81
C VAL A 35 11.10 -4.21 -7.70
N ASN A 36 9.80 -4.35 -7.98
CA ASN A 36 8.71 -4.04 -7.06
C ASN A 36 8.29 -5.24 -6.21
N ALA A 37 8.50 -6.47 -6.70
CA ALA A 37 8.26 -7.70 -5.95
C ALA A 37 9.22 -8.78 -6.43
N TYR A 38 10.18 -9.16 -5.59
CA TYR A 38 11.19 -10.17 -5.92
C TYR A 38 11.59 -10.98 -4.67
N PRO A 39 11.94 -12.26 -4.84
CA PRO A 39 12.33 -13.10 -3.72
C PRO A 39 13.73 -12.72 -3.19
N LEU A 40 13.88 -12.73 -1.87
CA LEU A 40 15.16 -12.58 -1.15
C LEU A 40 15.73 -13.94 -0.70
N SER A 41 14.84 -14.91 -0.45
CA SER A 41 15.15 -16.29 -0.11
C SER A 41 13.96 -17.18 -0.51
N ALA A 42 14.10 -18.50 -0.33
CA ALA A 42 13.08 -19.49 -0.68
C ALA A 42 11.69 -19.24 -0.04
N ASP A 43 11.62 -18.46 1.04
CA ASP A 43 10.40 -18.17 1.81
C ASP A 43 10.16 -16.68 2.04
N THR A 44 11.08 -15.81 1.61
CA THR A 44 11.02 -14.38 1.90
C THR A 44 10.98 -13.57 0.62
N ILE A 45 10.01 -12.68 0.52
CA ILE A 45 9.84 -11.76 -0.61
C ILE A 45 10.06 -10.32 -0.16
N ASN A 46 10.75 -9.54 -1.00
CA ASN A 46 10.78 -8.09 -0.86
C ASN A 46 9.66 -7.48 -1.70
N LEU A 47 8.85 -6.62 -1.08
CA LEU A 47 7.91 -5.75 -1.77
C LEU A 47 8.39 -4.30 -1.69
N ARG A 48 8.22 -3.57 -2.78
CA ARG A 48 8.51 -2.14 -2.88
C ARG A 48 7.31 -1.39 -3.42
N LEU A 49 7.02 -0.24 -2.82
CA LEU A 49 6.02 0.71 -3.29
C LEU A 49 6.70 2.05 -3.60
N ARG A 50 6.39 2.62 -4.76
CA ARG A 50 6.75 4.00 -5.11
C ARG A 50 5.59 4.94 -4.77
N THR A 51 5.88 6.13 -4.24
CA THR A 51 4.91 7.22 -4.03
C THR A 51 5.52 8.54 -4.47
N ALA A 52 4.73 9.62 -4.57
CA ALA A 52 5.32 10.96 -4.61
C ALA A 52 6.17 11.21 -3.37
N LYS A 53 7.27 11.94 -3.54
CA LYS A 53 8.17 12.33 -2.45
C LYS A 53 7.42 13.19 -1.43
N ASN A 54 7.61 12.87 -0.15
CA ASN A 54 7.00 13.56 1.00
C ASN A 54 5.45 13.58 0.98
N ASP A 55 4.83 12.63 0.29
CA ASP A 55 3.36 12.54 0.20
C ASP A 55 2.78 11.57 1.23
N ILE A 56 3.49 10.49 1.51
CA ILE A 56 3.09 9.44 2.44
C ILE A 56 4.01 9.46 3.66
N GLN A 57 3.43 9.55 4.86
CA GLN A 57 4.15 9.46 6.12
C GLN A 57 4.38 8.01 6.52
N GLU A 58 3.33 7.18 6.42
CA GLU A 58 3.39 5.77 6.80
C GLU A 58 2.83 4.89 5.70
N CYS A 59 3.49 3.75 5.48
CA CYS A 59 3.07 2.76 4.51
C CYS A 59 3.06 1.40 5.21
N TYR A 60 1.97 0.66 5.03
CA TYR A 60 1.79 -0.69 5.54
C TYR A 60 1.40 -1.61 4.40
N VAL A 61 1.89 -2.84 4.46
CA VAL A 61 1.38 -3.92 3.63
C VAL A 61 0.49 -4.81 4.49
N TYR A 62 -0.70 -5.08 4.00
CA TYR A 62 -1.61 -6.08 4.56
C TYR A 62 -1.59 -7.27 3.64
N TYR A 63 -1.44 -8.47 4.19
CA TYR A 63 -1.24 -9.68 3.43
C TYR A 63 -1.82 -10.90 4.14
N ILE A 64 -2.10 -11.92 3.33
CA ILE A 64 -2.57 -13.20 3.81
C ILE A 64 -2.13 -14.29 2.83
N GLU A 65 -1.87 -15.48 3.35
CA GLU A 65 -1.62 -16.63 2.50
C GLU A 65 -2.80 -16.86 1.55
N LYS A 66 -2.52 -17.25 0.30
CA LYS A 66 -3.52 -17.22 -0.78
C LYS A 66 -4.78 -18.05 -0.48
N TYR A 67 -4.62 -19.14 0.27
CA TYR A 67 -5.68 -20.08 0.62
C TYR A 67 -6.09 -20.03 2.09
N ASP A 68 -5.61 -19.03 2.84
CA ASP A 68 -6.15 -18.74 4.15
C ASP A 68 -7.41 -17.88 4.00
N PHE A 69 -8.51 -18.43 4.51
CA PHE A 69 -9.85 -17.84 4.44
C PHE A 69 -10.32 -17.32 5.81
N THR A 70 -9.39 -17.14 6.76
CA THR A 70 -9.68 -16.45 8.01
C THR A 70 -9.58 -14.94 7.79
N PRO A 71 -10.50 -14.12 8.34
CA PRO A 71 -10.50 -12.66 8.15
C PRO A 71 -9.39 -11.94 8.96
N ASN A 72 -8.32 -12.64 9.31
CA ASN A 72 -7.22 -12.14 10.12
C ASN A 72 -6.01 -11.87 9.22
N LEU A 73 -6.03 -10.74 8.53
CA LEU A 73 -4.89 -10.34 7.71
C LEU A 73 -3.69 -10.01 8.61
N LEU A 74 -2.53 -10.47 8.18
CA LEU A 74 -1.26 -10.03 8.73
C LEU A 74 -0.92 -8.66 8.14
N TRP A 75 -0.15 -7.87 8.88
CA TRP A 75 0.32 -6.59 8.38
C TRP A 75 1.74 -6.31 8.83
N LYS A 76 2.46 -5.52 8.04
CA LYS A 76 3.81 -5.07 8.36
C LYS A 76 4.02 -3.64 7.88
N LYS A 77 4.62 -2.81 8.75
CA LYS A 77 5.06 -1.46 8.36
C LYS A 77 6.19 -1.57 7.35
N MET A 78 6.07 -0.84 6.25
CA MET A 78 7.12 -0.72 5.26
C MET A 78 8.12 0.35 5.69
N SER A 79 9.40 0.07 5.47
CA SER A 79 10.48 1.01 5.77
C SER A 79 10.66 1.99 4.63
N TYR A 80 10.84 3.27 4.95
CA TYR A 80 11.35 4.24 3.97
C TYR A 80 12.74 3.80 3.52
N PHE A 81 12.91 3.55 2.23
CA PHE A 81 14.16 3.03 1.68
C PHE A 81 15.04 4.15 1.14
N VAL A 82 14.50 4.91 0.18
CA VAL A 82 15.22 5.98 -0.52
C VAL A 82 14.22 6.90 -1.21
N HIS A 83 14.68 8.05 -1.69
CA HIS A 83 13.96 8.90 -2.61
C HIS A 83 14.84 9.36 -3.76
N ASP A 84 14.22 9.75 -4.86
CA ASP A 84 14.87 10.52 -5.93
C ASP A 84 14.36 11.99 -5.89
N ASP A 85 14.36 12.66 -7.04
CA ASP A 85 13.87 14.03 -7.17
C ASP A 85 12.35 14.14 -6.97
N TYR A 86 11.59 13.11 -7.39
CA TYR A 86 10.13 13.14 -7.47
C TYR A 86 9.43 12.09 -6.60
N PHE A 87 10.09 10.97 -6.34
CA PHE A 87 9.48 9.80 -5.73
C PHE A 87 10.18 9.37 -4.44
N ALA A 88 9.39 8.82 -3.53
CA ALA A 88 9.87 8.07 -2.38
C ALA A 88 9.57 6.58 -2.58
N TYR A 89 10.44 5.73 -2.04
CA TYR A 89 10.34 4.28 -2.15
C TYR A 89 10.26 3.68 -0.75
N PHE A 90 9.24 2.85 -0.53
CA PHE A 90 9.06 2.08 0.69
C PHE A 90 9.31 0.61 0.39
N THR A 91 9.93 -0.12 1.31
CA THR A 91 10.27 -1.53 1.14
C THR A 91 9.95 -2.36 2.37
N VAL A 92 9.65 -3.64 2.17
CA VAL A 92 9.41 -4.60 3.25
C VAL A 92 9.76 -6.00 2.81
N ALA A 93 10.43 -6.75 3.69
CA ALA A 93 10.61 -8.18 3.55
C ALA A 93 9.50 -8.93 4.30
N ILE A 94 8.83 -9.87 3.64
CA ILE A 94 7.78 -10.71 4.23
C ILE A 94 8.21 -12.17 4.09
N THR A 95 8.24 -12.90 5.21
CA THR A 95 8.47 -14.34 5.23
C THR A 95 7.13 -15.07 5.30
N LEU A 96 6.94 -16.08 4.46
CA LEU A 96 5.67 -16.79 4.25
C LEU A 96 5.86 -18.29 4.32
N THR A 97 4.91 -19.00 4.91
CA THR A 97 5.01 -20.47 5.04
C THR A 97 4.65 -21.16 3.72
N SER A 98 3.54 -20.76 3.08
CA SER A 98 3.08 -21.41 1.85
C SER A 98 3.70 -20.88 0.55
N LYS A 99 4.58 -19.88 0.61
CA LYS A 99 5.18 -19.18 -0.55
C LYS A 99 4.17 -18.54 -1.53
N ARG A 100 2.87 -18.52 -1.20
CA ARG A 100 1.77 -17.97 -2.03
C ARG A 100 0.95 -17.00 -1.21
N PHE A 101 0.77 -15.77 -1.69
CA PHE A 101 0.06 -14.78 -0.91
C PHE A 101 -0.58 -13.70 -1.78
N LYS A 102 -1.52 -12.99 -1.16
CA LYS A 102 -2.19 -11.82 -1.71
C LYS A 102 -2.05 -10.66 -0.74
N TYR A 103 -2.01 -9.43 -1.25
CA TYR A 103 -1.73 -8.25 -0.44
C TYR A 103 -2.30 -6.96 -1.03
N PHE A 104 -2.33 -5.92 -0.20
CA PHE A 104 -2.60 -4.54 -0.58
C PHE A 104 -1.80 -3.59 0.31
N PHE A 105 -1.78 -2.31 -0.07
CA PHE A 105 -1.09 -1.27 0.69
C PHE A 105 -2.09 -0.37 1.40
N LYS A 106 -1.78 -0.02 2.64
CA LYS A 106 -2.40 1.08 3.38
C LYS A 106 -1.40 2.21 3.49
N LEU A 107 -1.80 3.39 3.03
CA LEU A 107 -0.98 4.60 3.02
C LEU A 107 -1.61 5.62 3.95
N ILE A 108 -0.80 6.27 4.77
CA ILE A 108 -1.22 7.32 5.68
C ILE A 108 -0.40 8.56 5.35
N ASP A 109 -1.08 9.65 5.00
CA ASP A 109 -0.42 10.92 4.71
C ASP A 109 0.02 11.66 5.99
N HIS A 110 0.60 12.85 5.83
CA HIS A 110 1.06 13.66 6.96
C HIS A 110 -0.07 14.28 7.81
N ASN A 111 -1.31 14.27 7.33
CA ASN A 111 -2.49 14.72 8.06
C ASN A 111 -3.21 13.55 8.76
N GLY A 112 -2.76 12.31 8.55
CA GLY A 112 -3.38 11.11 9.07
C GLY A 112 -4.50 10.55 8.20
N GLU A 113 -4.68 11.05 6.97
CA GLU A 113 -5.69 10.52 6.05
C GLU A 113 -5.24 9.18 5.46
N GLU A 114 -6.16 8.22 5.45
CA GLU A 114 -5.90 6.87 4.98
C GLU A 114 -6.29 6.68 3.51
N LEU A 115 -5.44 5.98 2.78
CA LEU A 115 -5.66 5.58 1.39
C LEU A 115 -5.22 4.13 1.20
N PHE A 116 -6.15 3.29 0.74
CA PHE A 116 -5.88 1.90 0.40
C PHE A 116 -5.60 1.77 -1.09
N TYR A 117 -4.51 1.09 -1.44
CA TYR A 117 -4.16 0.76 -2.82
C TYR A 117 -4.29 -0.75 -3.03
N VAL A 118 -5.37 -1.13 -3.73
CA VAL A 118 -5.90 -2.49 -3.82
C VAL A 118 -5.90 -2.94 -5.28
N ALA A 119 -4.76 -3.45 -5.74
CA ALA A 119 -4.49 -3.84 -7.13
C ALA A 119 -4.64 -2.69 -8.14
N ASP A 120 -5.84 -2.53 -8.70
CA ASP A 120 -6.15 -1.67 -9.83
C ASP A 120 -6.85 -0.35 -9.43
N ARG A 121 -7.11 -0.14 -8.13
CA ARG A 121 -7.83 1.03 -7.65
C ARG A 121 -7.35 1.53 -6.29
N PHE A 122 -7.77 2.75 -5.99
CA PHE A 122 -7.63 3.38 -4.68
C PHE A 122 -8.98 3.50 -3.98
N ASP A 123 -8.99 3.30 -2.66
CA ASP A 123 -10.21 3.33 -1.86
C ASP A 123 -9.90 3.95 -0.49
N HIS A 124 -10.79 4.80 0.02
CA HIS A 124 -10.66 5.40 1.36
C HIS A 124 -11.42 4.62 2.44
N ASN A 125 -12.32 3.71 2.04
CA ASN A 125 -13.20 2.98 2.95
C ASN A 125 -13.01 1.46 2.83
N PHE A 126 -11.82 1.01 2.42
CA PHE A 126 -11.55 -0.41 2.24
C PHE A 126 -11.41 -1.10 3.61
N PRO A 127 -12.21 -2.16 3.90
CA PRO A 127 -12.14 -2.86 5.17
C PRO A 127 -10.88 -3.73 5.26
N GLU A 128 -9.99 -3.44 6.21
CA GLU A 128 -8.71 -4.15 6.38
C GLU A 128 -8.83 -5.65 6.68
N ASN A 129 -9.99 -6.10 7.15
CA ASN A 129 -10.29 -7.48 7.51
C ASN A 129 -11.13 -8.23 6.46
N THR A 130 -11.31 -7.65 5.27
CA THR A 130 -12.03 -8.34 4.19
C THR A 130 -11.16 -9.39 3.52
N LEU A 131 -11.77 -10.49 3.05
CA LEU A 131 -11.12 -11.43 2.14
C LEU A 131 -11.51 -11.19 0.68
N TYR A 132 -12.52 -10.35 0.47
CA TYR A 132 -13.11 -9.97 -0.80
C TYR A 132 -12.58 -8.60 -1.22
N GLY A 133 -12.04 -8.50 -2.43
CA GLY A 133 -11.45 -7.25 -2.91
C GLY A 133 -10.47 -7.48 -4.05
N GLY A 134 -10.00 -6.39 -4.65
CA GLY A 134 -8.85 -6.45 -5.56
C GLY A 134 -7.60 -6.60 -4.70
N TYR A 135 -6.79 -7.63 -4.93
CA TYR A 135 -5.51 -7.81 -4.24
C TYR A 135 -4.41 -7.94 -5.27
N PHE A 136 -3.25 -7.38 -4.96
CA PHE A 136 -2.03 -7.82 -5.59
C PHE A 136 -1.78 -9.27 -5.23
N GLN A 137 -1.20 -10.03 -6.16
CA GLN A 137 -0.93 -11.45 -5.97
C GLN A 137 0.48 -11.74 -6.44
N PHE A 138 1.24 -12.44 -5.61
CA PHE A 138 2.49 -13.07 -6.04
C PHE A 138 2.25 -14.58 -6.12
N PRO A 139 2.27 -15.18 -7.33
CA PRO A 139 1.77 -16.55 -7.53
C PRO A 139 2.49 -17.61 -6.70
N TYR A 140 3.82 -17.58 -6.64
CA TYR A 140 4.68 -18.51 -5.90
C TYR A 140 6.11 -17.97 -5.84
N ILE A 141 6.80 -18.13 -4.71
CA ILE A 141 8.26 -17.94 -4.63
C ILE A 141 8.93 -19.23 -5.13
N ASN A 142 9.42 -19.23 -6.37
CA ASN A 142 10.22 -20.33 -6.88
C ASN A 142 11.70 -20.12 -6.50
N ASP A 143 12.37 -21.19 -6.13
CA ASP A 143 13.79 -21.16 -5.78
C ASP A 143 14.64 -20.83 -7.03
N ASP A 144 14.17 -21.21 -8.23
CA ASP A 144 14.82 -20.85 -9.51
C ASP A 144 14.74 -19.34 -9.84
N ASP A 145 13.83 -18.60 -9.20
CA ASP A 145 13.70 -17.15 -9.37
C ASP A 145 14.62 -16.36 -8.41
N LEU A 146 15.38 -17.06 -7.56
CA LEU A 146 16.32 -16.43 -6.63
C LEU A 146 17.53 -15.88 -7.38
N PRO A 147 17.98 -14.65 -7.05
CA PRO A 147 19.18 -14.11 -7.66
C PRO A 147 20.41 -14.91 -7.19
N GLU A 148 21.10 -15.54 -8.14
CA GLU A 148 22.40 -16.17 -7.90
C GLU A 148 23.54 -15.19 -8.23
N TYR A 149 24.46 -15.03 -7.27
CA TYR A 149 25.67 -14.23 -7.44
C TYR A 149 26.88 -15.16 -7.35
N PRO A 150 27.87 -15.04 -8.27
CA PRO A 150 29.13 -15.77 -8.14
C PRO A 150 29.81 -15.41 -6.82
N THR A 151 30.17 -16.41 -6.03
CA THR A 151 30.89 -16.28 -4.76
C THR A 151 32.40 -16.25 -4.91
#